data_AF-A0AA90VHV7-F1
#
_entry.id   AF-A0AA90VHV7-F1
#
_cell.length_a   1.000
_cell.length_b   1.000
_cell.length_c   1.000
_cell.angle_alpha   90.00
_cell.angle_beta   90.00
_cell.angle_gamma   90.00
#
_symmetry.space_group_name_H-M   'P 1'
#
loop_
_entity.id
_entity.type
_entity.pdbx_description
1 polymer ?
#
loop_
_entity_poly.entity_id
_entity_poly.type
_entity_poly.pdbx_seq_one_letter_code
_entity_poly.pdbx_strand_id
1 'polypeptide(L)'
;MAKPYRIKHKASGLYYQPARNHSNLGKNGKVYMANNSPLLANYGYDYISISVRKGTKVHNILERLMPLKGVKRSYDAEVCYRVPKSEFEKEEL
;
A
#
# COMPACT_ATOMS: atom_id res chain seq x y z
N MET A 1 22.17 -1.60 14.78
CA MET A 1 21.50 -0.60 13.90
C MET A 1 20.30 -1.26 13.25
N ALA A 2 19.17 -0.55 13.08
CA ALA A 2 18.04 -1.10 12.33
C ALA A 2 18.40 -1.16 10.84
N LYS A 3 18.25 -2.34 10.23
CA LYS A 3 18.47 -2.51 8.78
C LYS A 3 17.39 -1.74 8.00
N PRO A 4 17.75 -1.04 6.91
CA PRO A 4 16.76 -0.42 6.04
C PRO A 4 15.86 -1.49 5.42
N TYR A 5 14.58 -1.19 5.26
CA TYR A 5 13.61 -2.10 4.64
C TYR A 5 12.55 -1.34 3.85
N ARG A 6 11.87 -2.05 2.94
CA ARG A 6 10.64 -1.61 2.29
C ARG A 6 9.46 -2.42 2.81
N ILE A 7 8.25 -1.87 2.69
CA ILE A 7 7.02 -2.60 2.99
C ILE A 7 6.43 -3.05 1.67
N LYS A 8 6.37 -4.36 1.45
CA LYS A 8 5.88 -4.98 0.22
C LYS A 8 4.48 -5.52 0.42
N HIS A 9 3.57 -5.21 -0.49
CA HIS A 9 2.27 -5.86 -0.56
C HIS A 9 2.47 -7.23 -1.22
N LYS A 10 2.22 -8.30 -0.47
CA LYS A 10 2.56 -9.68 -0.86
C LYS A 10 1.96 -10.06 -2.20
N ALA A 11 0.66 -9.84 -2.38
CA ALA A 11 -0.06 -10.27 -3.58
C ALA A 11 0.33 -9.51 -4.85
N SER A 12 0.67 -8.22 -4.76
CA SER A 12 1.04 -7.42 -5.95
C SER A 12 2.54 -7.32 -6.20
N GLY A 13 3.37 -7.62 -5.20
CA GLY A 13 4.81 -7.39 -5.25
C GLY A 13 5.21 -5.91 -5.27
N LEU A 14 4.26 -4.98 -5.12
CA LEU A 14 4.53 -3.54 -5.08
C LEU A 14 4.84 -3.08 -3.66
N TYR A 15 5.62 -2.02 -3.56
CA TYR A 15 6.04 -1.45 -2.28
C TYR A 15 5.21 -0.24 -1.90
N TYR A 16 4.91 -0.15 -0.61
CA TYR A 16 4.19 0.97 -0.02
C TYR A 16 5.02 2.25 -0.04
N GLN A 17 4.35 3.36 -0.36
CA GLN A 17 4.88 4.71 -0.36
C GLN A 17 3.82 5.71 0.12
N PRO A 18 4.22 6.86 0.68
CA PRO A 18 3.36 8.04 0.74
C PRO A 18 2.78 8.31 -0.66
N ALA A 19 1.54 8.82 -0.73
CA ALA A 19 0.83 8.98 -1.99
C ALA A 19 1.69 9.76 -2.99
N ARG A 20 2.24 9.05 -3.99
CA ARG A 20 3.06 9.60 -5.07
C ARG A 20 2.33 9.31 -6.37
N ASN A 21 2.10 10.35 -7.17
CA ASN A 21 1.23 10.27 -8.34
C ASN A 21 -0.14 9.63 -8.03
N HIS A 22 -0.73 10.01 -6.88
CA HIS A 22 -2.01 9.48 -6.41
C HIS A 22 -2.02 7.95 -6.22
N SER A 23 -0.89 7.35 -5.83
CA SER A 23 -0.80 5.92 -5.52
C SER A 23 0.04 5.67 -4.27
N ASN A 24 -0.51 4.88 -3.35
CA ASN A 24 0.24 4.37 -2.19
C ASN A 24 1.09 3.14 -2.48
N LEU A 25 1.01 2.57 -3.69
CA LEU A 25 1.86 1.44 -4.10
C LEU A 25 2.66 1.79 -5.36
N GLY A 26 3.90 1.32 -5.42
CA GLY A 26 4.78 1.51 -6.58
C GLY A 26 5.96 0.54 -6.56
N LYS A 27 6.74 0.52 -7.64
CA LYS A 27 7.89 -0.40 -7.79
C LYS A 27 9.06 -0.11 -6.84
N ASN A 28 9.20 1.14 -6.40
CA ASN A 28 10.34 1.56 -5.58
C ASN A 28 9.97 1.66 -4.09
N GLY A 29 8.74 2.08 -3.79
CA GLY A 29 8.27 2.30 -2.42
C GLY A 29 9.04 3.39 -1.68
N LYS A 30 8.71 3.54 -0.39
CA LYS A 30 9.53 4.29 0.57
C LYS A 30 10.45 3.32 1.32
N VAL A 31 11.69 3.74 1.55
CA VAL A 31 12.61 3.06 2.47
C VAL A 31 12.32 3.54 3.88
N TYR A 32 12.20 2.59 4.80
CA TYR A 32 11.94 2.83 6.22
C TYR A 32 13.17 2.51 7.05
N MET A 33 13.38 3.33 8.06
CA MET A 33 14.35 3.10 9.13
C MET A 33 13.56 2.90 10.43
N ALA A 34 13.99 1.93 11.26
CA ALA A 34 13.39 1.67 12.57
C ALA A 34 11.85 1.43 12.54
N ASN A 35 11.16 1.72 13.65
CA ASN A 35 9.76 1.36 13.90
C ASN A 35 8.72 2.37 13.39
N ASN A 36 9.10 3.36 12.58
CA ASN A 36 8.17 4.40 12.10
C ASN A 36 7.61 4.07 10.71
N SER A 37 6.78 3.03 10.65
CA SER A 37 6.19 2.57 9.39
C SER A 37 4.69 2.24 9.55
N PRO A 38 3.89 2.31 8.47
CA PRO A 38 2.45 2.01 8.54
C PRO A 38 2.13 0.61 9.08
N LEU A 39 3.07 -0.33 8.91
CA LEU A 39 2.93 -1.68 9.43
C LEU A 39 2.91 -1.72 10.96
N LEU A 40 3.66 -0.82 11.61
CA LEU A 40 3.82 -0.74 13.06
C LEU A 40 2.98 0.35 13.70
N ALA A 41 2.40 1.25 12.91
CA ALA A 41 1.57 2.33 13.41
C ALA A 41 0.30 1.79 14.09
N ASN A 42 0.11 2.09 15.37
CA ASN A 42 -1.02 1.64 16.16
C ASN A 42 -2.11 2.72 16.26
N TYR A 43 -2.87 2.90 15.18
CA TYR A 43 -4.00 3.82 15.14
C TYR A 43 -5.36 3.15 15.46
N GLY A 44 -5.35 1.97 16.10
CA GLY A 44 -6.58 1.20 16.35
C GLY A 44 -7.14 0.43 15.15
N TYR A 45 -6.36 0.34 14.06
CA TYR A 45 -6.72 -0.43 12.86
C TYR A 45 -5.64 -1.46 12.51
N ASP A 46 -6.07 -2.65 12.07
CA ASP A 46 -5.25 -3.78 11.67
C ASP A 46 -4.96 -3.81 10.15
N TYR A 47 -5.31 -2.74 9.43
CA TYR A 47 -5.09 -2.59 7.98
C TYR A 47 -4.26 -1.35 7.63
N ILE A 48 -3.75 -1.34 6.40
CA ILE A 48 -3.17 -0.17 5.73
C ILE A 48 -4.16 0.29 4.65
N SER A 49 -4.51 1.58 4.66
CA SER A 49 -5.36 2.17 3.62
C SER A 49 -4.51 2.48 2.40
N ILE A 50 -4.88 1.92 1.25
CA ILE A 50 -4.20 2.09 -0.03
C ILE A 50 -5.13 2.85 -0.98
N SER A 51 -4.78 4.09 -1.29
CA SER A 51 -5.47 4.87 -2.31
C SER A 51 -4.69 4.83 -3.61
N VAL A 52 -5.41 4.61 -4.72
CA VAL A 52 -4.88 4.64 -6.09
C VAL A 52 -5.83 5.37 -7.02
N ARG A 53 -5.28 6.15 -7.95
CA ARG A 53 -6.07 6.76 -9.05
C ARG A 53 -6.62 5.66 -9.97
N LYS A 54 -7.92 5.74 -10.26
CA LYS A 54 -8.63 4.82 -11.14
C LYS A 54 -8.03 4.84 -12.55
N GLY A 55 -7.99 3.68 -13.20
CA GLY A 55 -7.46 3.49 -14.55
C GLY A 55 -5.93 3.44 -14.66
N THR A 56 -5.20 3.65 -13.57
CA THR A 56 -3.74 3.49 -13.57
C THR A 56 -3.33 2.01 -13.60
N LYS A 57 -2.07 1.72 -14.00
CA LYS A 57 -1.53 0.35 -13.97
C LYS A 57 -1.62 -0.28 -12.57
N VAL A 58 -1.36 0.50 -11.52
CA VAL A 58 -1.47 0.02 -10.13
C VAL A 58 -2.92 -0.30 -9.79
N HIS A 59 -3.87 0.58 -10.14
CA HIS A 59 -5.29 0.30 -9.99
C HIS A 59 -5.69 -1.00 -10.68
N ASN A 60 -5.30 -1.22 -11.93
CA ASN A 60 -5.69 -2.43 -12.67
C ASN A 60 -5.10 -3.72 -12.03
N ILE A 61 -3.90 -3.63 -11.44
CA ILE A 61 -3.32 -4.74 -10.67
C ILE A 61 -4.15 -5.02 -9.41
N LEU A 62 -4.47 -3.99 -8.63
CA LEU A 62 -5.23 -4.15 -7.39
C LEU A 62 -6.67 -4.59 -7.64
N GLU A 63 -7.31 -4.08 -8.68
CA GLU A 63 -8.67 -4.46 -9.08
C GLU A 63 -8.74 -5.93 -9.46
N ARG A 64 -7.72 -6.46 -10.15
CA ARG A 64 -7.64 -7.89 -10.47
C ARG A 64 -7.40 -8.76 -9.22
N LEU A 65 -6.56 -8.30 -8.30
CA LEU A 65 -6.18 -9.07 -7.12
C LEU A 65 -7.23 -8.98 -5.99
N MET A 66 -7.97 -7.88 -5.91
CA MET A 66 -8.83 -7.53 -4.77
C MET A 66 -10.10 -6.76 -5.22
N PRO A 67 -10.88 -7.25 -6.20
CA PRO A 67 -11.99 -6.50 -6.79
C PRO A 67 -13.06 -6.09 -5.75
N LEU A 68 -13.35 -6.97 -4.79
CA LEU A 68 -14.39 -6.74 -3.78
C LEU A 68 -13.95 -5.82 -2.63
N LYS A 69 -12.67 -5.44 -2.54
CA LYS A 69 -12.12 -4.62 -1.44
C LYS A 69 -12.02 -3.14 -1.78
N GLY A 70 -12.22 -2.76 -3.05
CA GLY A 70 -12.09 -1.38 -3.51
C GLY A 70 -13.33 -0.55 -3.21
N VAL A 71 -13.16 0.58 -2.54
CA VAL A 71 -14.20 1.59 -2.34
C VAL A 71 -13.87 2.81 -3.18
N LYS A 72 -14.76 3.17 -4.12
CA LYS A 72 -14.59 4.35 -4.97
C LYS A 72 -14.71 5.63 -4.14
N ARG A 73 -13.91 6.64 -4.49
CA ARG A 73 -13.85 7.96 -3.84
C ARG A 73 -13.63 9.04 -4.89
N SER A 74 -13.76 10.30 -4.46
CA SER A 74 -13.40 11.47 -5.26
C SER A 74 -14.12 11.48 -6.62
N TYR A 75 -15.46 11.34 -6.61
CA TYR A 75 -16.29 11.22 -7.82
C TYR A 75 -15.79 10.13 -8.78
N ASP A 76 -15.56 8.92 -8.26
CA ASP A 76 -15.02 7.78 -9.00
C ASP A 76 -13.60 7.96 -9.57
N ALA A 77 -12.88 9.03 -9.23
CA ALA A 77 -11.51 9.26 -9.70
C ALA A 77 -10.45 8.40 -8.97
N GLU A 78 -10.77 7.93 -7.77
CA GLU A 78 -9.85 7.17 -6.91
C GLU A 78 -10.54 5.93 -6.35
N VAL A 79 -9.76 4.89 -6.09
CA VAL A 79 -10.20 3.67 -5.39
C VAL A 79 -9.34 3.48 -4.15
N CYS A 80 -10.00 3.27 -3.02
CA CYS A 80 -9.38 3.05 -1.72
C CYS A 80 -9.59 1.59 -1.30
N TYR A 81 -8.50 0.88 -1.02
CA TYR A 81 -8.51 -0.49 -0.50
C TYR A 81 -8.08 -0.48 0.97
N ARG A 82 -8.79 -1.21 1.83
CA ARG A 82 -8.34 -1.51 3.19
C ARG A 82 -7.66 -2.87 3.17
N VAL A 83 -6.34 -2.88 3.22
CA VAL A 83 -5.54 -4.10 3.07
C VAL A 83 -4.98 -4.49 4.44
N PRO A 84 -5.27 -5.68 4.98
CA PRO A 84 -4.75 -6.10 6.29
C PRO A 84 -3.24 -5.96 6.38
N LYS A 85 -2.71 -5.56 7.53
CA LYS A 85 -1.26 -5.43 7.76
C LYS A 85 -0.54 -6.76 7.54
N SER A 86 -1.20 -7.89 7.79
CA SER A 86 -0.70 -9.25 7.53
C SER A 86 -0.45 -9.55 6.04
N GLU A 87 -1.08 -8.81 5.11
CA GLU A 87 -0.85 -8.90 3.66
C GLU A 87 0.39 -8.11 3.21
N PHE A 88 1.11 -7.52 4.16
CA PHE A 88 2.37 -6.85 3.91
C PHE A 88 3.51 -7.56 4.62
N GLU A 89 4.72 -7.40 4.07
CA GLU A 89 5.96 -7.89 4.66
C GLU A 89 7.04 -6.82 4.60
N LYS A 90 8.02 -6.94 5.49
CA LYS A 90 9.24 -6.15 5.43
C LYS A 90 10.23 -6.88 4.52
N GLU A 91 10.71 -6.20 3.50
CA GLU A 91 11.80 -6.68 2.65
C GLU A 91 13.05 -5.87 3.01
N GLU A 92 14.07 -6.53 3.59
CA GLU A 92 15.36 -5.90 3.93
C GLU A 92 16.11 -5.50 2.65
N LEU A 93 16.85 -4.39 2.70
CA LEU A 93 17.66 -3.86 1.60
C LEU A 93 19.16 -4.12 1.79
#